data_AF-A0A4R0MMK4-F1
#
_entry.id   AF-A0A4R0MMK4-F1
#
_cell.length_a   1.000
_cell.length_b   1.000
_cell.length_c   1.000
_cell.angle_alpha   90.00
_cell.angle_beta   90.00
_cell.angle_gamma   90.00
#
_symmetry.space_group_name_H-M   'P 1'
#
loop_
_entity.id
_entity.type
_entity.pdbx_description
1 polymer ?
#
loop_
_entity_poly.entity_id
_entity_poly.type
_entity_poly.pdbx_seq_one_letter_code
_entity_poly.pdbx_strand_id
1 'polypeptide(L)'
;MVDFGKNKKNVNKLISAIEELKPDFNIEELELKYEALTLVADEEDDLTLEPATATENFKGFLSIFVPRNGYFITPILLNLNLLIFILMVLLGVNPFNPDGESLIRWGANFKPVTTAGEPWRLLTNCFLHIGILHLLMNMYALVFIGVILEPYLGKTRFVAAYLLAGVGASVASLWWHDMTIRLNR
;
A
#
# COMPACT_ATOMS: atom_id res chain seq x y z
N MET A 1 -0.55 -12.35 16.04
CA MET A 1 0.13 -11.20 16.65
C MET A 1 0.11 -11.43 18.16
N VAL A 2 1.26 -11.66 18.80
CA VAL A 2 1.33 -12.02 20.24
C VAL A 2 1.26 -10.73 21.05
N ASP A 3 0.21 -10.57 21.86
CA ASP A 3 0.14 -9.45 22.79
C ASP A 3 1.03 -9.76 23.99
N PHE A 4 2.16 -9.04 24.08
CA PHE A 4 3.20 -9.13 25.12
C PHE A 4 2.70 -8.69 26.52
N GLY A 5 1.58 -9.25 26.97
CA GLY A 5 0.97 -8.97 28.27
C GLY A 5 0.35 -7.58 28.39
N LYS A 6 0.20 -6.81 27.31
CA LYS A 6 -0.43 -5.47 27.38
C LYS A 6 -1.89 -5.60 27.75
N ASN A 7 -2.62 -6.60 27.22
CA ASN A 7 -4.00 -6.85 27.63
C ASN A 7 -4.12 -7.09 29.13
N LYS A 8 -3.27 -7.98 29.70
CA LYS A 8 -3.28 -8.27 31.14
C LYS A 8 -3.00 -7.03 31.98
N LYS A 9 -2.07 -6.17 31.54
CA LYS A 9 -1.76 -4.90 32.21
C LYS A 9 -2.93 -3.91 32.15
N ASN A 10 -3.62 -3.84 31.01
CA ASN A 10 -4.77 -2.96 30.82
C ASN A 10 -5.98 -3.42 31.65
N VAL A 11 -6.24 -4.73 31.68
CA VAL A 11 -7.29 -5.34 32.53
C VAL A 11 -7.04 -5.06 34.00
N ASN A 12 -5.81 -5.22 34.47
CA ASN A 12 -5.48 -4.93 35.87
C ASN A 12 -5.67 -3.44 36.20
N LYS A 13 -5.29 -2.52 35.29
CA LYS A 13 -5.53 -1.08 35.49
C LYS A 13 -7.03 -0.76 35.57
N LEU A 14 -7.84 -1.38 34.71
CA LEU A 14 -9.30 -1.20 34.74
C LEU A 14 -9.88 -1.67 36.07
N ILE A 15 -9.49 -2.86 36.54
CA ILE A 15 -9.94 -3.42 37.81
C ILE A 15 -9.55 -2.49 38.97
N SER A 16 -8.31 -2.02 39.03
CA SER A 16 -7.86 -1.10 40.07
C SER A 16 -8.62 0.23 40.05
N ALA A 17 -8.93 0.78 38.88
CA ALA A 17 -9.73 2.00 38.76
C ALA A 17 -11.17 1.79 39.25
N ILE A 18 -11.78 0.63 38.95
CA ILE A 18 -13.12 0.28 39.45
C ILE A 18 -13.10 0.13 40.98
N GLU A 19 -12.07 -0.50 41.54
CA GLU A 19 -11.92 -0.68 42.99
C GLU A 19 -11.73 0.66 43.72
N GLU A 20 -11.00 1.59 43.13
CA GLU A 20 -10.80 2.95 43.65
C GLU A 20 -12.09 3.78 43.65
N LEU A 21 -12.94 3.61 42.63
CA LEU A 21 -14.21 4.33 42.50
C LEU A 21 -15.36 3.71 43.31
N LYS A 22 -15.27 2.42 43.64
CA LYS A 22 -16.32 1.65 44.35
C LYS A 22 -16.91 2.31 45.62
N PRO A 23 -16.14 2.99 46.49
CA PRO A 23 -16.68 3.57 47.71
C PRO A 23 -17.36 4.94 47.56
N ASP A 24 -17.18 5.65 46.44
CA ASP A 24 -17.62 7.06 46.26
C ASP A 24 -18.90 7.22 45.43
N PHE A 25 -19.58 6.12 45.15
CA PHE A 25 -20.75 6.12 44.27
C PHE A 25 -22.01 6.61 44.99
N ASN A 26 -22.34 7.89 44.81
CA ASN A 26 -23.68 8.43 45.05
C ASN A 26 -24.59 8.05 43.87
N ILE A 27 -25.66 7.28 44.15
CA ILE A 27 -26.60 6.78 43.14
C ILE A 27 -27.21 7.91 42.31
N GLU A 28 -27.50 9.05 42.92
CA GLU A 28 -28.11 10.20 42.25
C GLU A 28 -27.14 10.88 41.29
N GLU A 29 -25.85 10.95 41.64
CA GLU A 29 -24.80 11.48 40.76
C GLU A 29 -24.49 10.51 39.60
N LEU A 30 -24.58 9.20 39.87
CA LEU A 30 -24.44 8.15 38.87
C LEU A 30 -25.55 8.20 37.83
N GLU A 31 -26.80 8.37 38.25
CA GLU A 31 -27.94 8.50 37.35
C GLU A 31 -27.81 9.74 36.47
N LEU A 32 -27.40 10.88 37.03
CA LEU A 32 -27.14 12.11 36.27
C LEU A 32 -26.00 11.95 35.25
N LYS A 33 -24.90 11.29 35.64
CA LYS A 33 -23.77 11.02 34.71
C LYS A 33 -24.16 10.01 33.64
N TYR A 34 -24.94 9.00 33.99
CA TYR A 34 -25.45 8.00 33.05
C TYR A 34 -26.36 8.66 32.02
N GLU A 35 -27.32 9.49 32.45
CA GLU A 35 -28.22 10.24 31.57
C GLU A 35 -27.43 11.19 30.66
N ALA A 36 -26.45 11.92 31.21
CA ALA A 36 -25.55 12.78 30.42
C ALA A 36 -24.72 12.01 29.39
N LEU A 37 -24.28 10.78 29.70
CA LEU A 37 -23.56 9.92 28.76
C LEU A 37 -24.47 9.34 27.69
N THR A 38 -25.70 8.95 28.03
CA THR A 38 -26.68 8.46 27.05
C THR A 38 -27.13 9.53 26.06
N LEU A 39 -27.05 10.81 26.43
CA LEU A 39 -27.31 11.94 25.51
C LEU A 39 -26.15 12.23 24.54
N VAL A 40 -24.93 11.75 24.86
CA VAL A 40 -23.72 11.93 24.04
C VAL A 40 -23.39 10.67 23.23
N ALA A 41 -23.81 9.51 23.72
CA ALA A 41 -23.72 8.24 23.00
C ALA A 41 -24.82 8.19 21.92
N ASP A 42 -24.54 8.78 20.76
CA ASP A 42 -25.30 8.53 19.53
C ASP A 42 -25.35 7.01 19.23
N GLU A 43 -26.49 6.56 18.69
CA GLU A 43 -27.01 5.18 18.59
C GLU A 43 -26.14 4.09 17.89
N GLU A 44 -24.86 4.31 17.60
CA GLU A 44 -23.98 3.26 17.04
C GLU A 44 -22.66 3.18 17.81
N ASP A 45 -22.69 2.47 18.95
CA ASP A 45 -21.47 2.04 19.61
C ASP A 45 -20.79 1.00 18.71
N ASP A 46 -19.68 1.39 18.06
CA ASP A 46 -18.83 0.57 17.17
C ASP A 46 -18.38 -0.75 17.85
N LEU A 47 -18.49 -0.83 19.18
CA LEU A 47 -18.28 -2.02 20.00
C LEU A 47 -19.39 -3.09 19.90
N THR A 48 -20.56 -2.73 19.36
CA THR A 48 -21.71 -3.64 19.17
C THR A 48 -21.82 -4.19 17.75
N LEU A 49 -21.02 -3.66 16.80
CA LEU A 49 -20.97 -4.19 15.44
C LEU A 49 -20.39 -5.61 15.47
N GLU A 50 -21.09 -6.55 14.84
CA GLU A 50 -20.55 -7.90 14.66
C GLU A 50 -19.21 -7.85 13.92
N PRO A 51 -18.21 -8.66 14.31
CA PRO A 51 -16.93 -8.66 13.63
C PRO A 51 -17.13 -8.95 12.15
N ALA A 52 -16.55 -8.10 11.29
CA ALA A 52 -16.71 -8.16 9.85
C ALA A 52 -16.65 -9.61 9.35
N THR A 53 -17.72 -10.04 8.70
CA THR A 53 -17.84 -11.41 8.20
C THR A 53 -16.74 -11.68 7.15
N ALA A 54 -16.38 -12.95 6.91
CA ALA A 54 -15.38 -13.31 5.91
C ALA A 54 -15.68 -12.69 4.53
N THR A 55 -16.96 -12.56 4.19
CA THR A 55 -17.46 -11.90 2.98
C THR A 55 -17.15 -10.40 2.95
N GLU A 56 -17.28 -9.69 4.07
CA GLU A 56 -16.97 -8.26 4.17
C GLU A 56 -15.46 -8.00 4.11
N ASN A 57 -14.66 -8.84 4.76
CA ASN A 57 -13.21 -8.80 4.65
C ASN A 57 -12.75 -9.03 3.20
N PHE A 58 -13.37 -9.98 2.49
CA PHE A 58 -13.08 -10.23 1.08
C PHE A 58 -13.52 -9.05 0.19
N LYS A 59 -14.72 -8.52 0.36
CA LYS A 59 -15.18 -7.32 -0.37
C LYS A 59 -14.29 -6.11 -0.10
N GLY A 60 -13.85 -5.93 1.14
CA GLY A 60 -12.90 -4.91 1.55
C GLY A 60 -11.56 -5.06 0.85
N PHE A 61 -11.01 -6.28 0.80
CA PHE A 61 -9.77 -6.56 0.07
C PHE A 61 -9.91 -6.32 -1.45
N LEU A 62 -11.00 -6.77 -2.06
CA LEU A 62 -11.26 -6.58 -3.49
C LEU A 62 -11.45 -5.11 -3.86
N SER A 63 -11.86 -4.27 -2.90
CA SER A 63 -12.04 -2.83 -3.13
C SER A 63 -10.74 -2.11 -3.52
N ILE A 64 -9.58 -2.66 -3.16
CA ILE A 64 -8.26 -2.10 -3.49
C ILE A 64 -8.05 -2.06 -5.01
N PHE A 65 -8.68 -2.98 -5.75
CA PHE A 65 -8.54 -3.14 -7.20
C PHE A 65 -9.63 -2.43 -8.01
N VAL A 66 -10.60 -1.77 -7.36
CA VAL A 66 -11.75 -1.13 -8.02
C VAL A 66 -11.62 0.40 -7.97
N PRO A 67 -11.63 1.09 -9.12
CA PRO A 67 -11.60 2.55 -9.17
C PRO A 67 -12.78 3.21 -8.43
N ARG A 68 -12.50 4.22 -7.60
CA ARG A 68 -13.49 5.00 -6.84
C ARG A 68 -13.18 6.49 -6.92
N ASN A 69 -14.13 7.35 -6.54
CA ASN A 69 -13.88 8.78 -6.45
C ASN A 69 -12.80 9.06 -5.38
N GLY A 70 -11.76 9.81 -5.76
CA GLY A 70 -10.56 10.06 -4.92
C GLY A 70 -9.49 8.95 -4.95
N TYR A 71 -9.81 7.75 -5.47
CA TYR A 71 -8.91 6.59 -5.56
C TYR A 71 -9.19 5.85 -6.89
N PHE A 72 -8.98 6.56 -7.99
CA PHE A 72 -9.34 6.10 -9.33
C PHE A 72 -8.12 5.61 -10.11
N ILE A 73 -7.01 6.33 -10.02
CA ILE A 73 -5.77 6.06 -10.73
C ILE A 73 -4.98 4.95 -10.05
N THR A 74 -4.91 4.94 -8.72
CA THR A 74 -4.14 3.92 -8.00
C THR A 74 -4.58 2.49 -8.34
N PRO A 75 -5.89 2.13 -8.37
CA PRO A 75 -6.32 0.81 -8.84
C PRO A 75 -5.93 0.49 -10.27
N ILE A 76 -5.95 1.49 -11.17
CA ILE A 76 -5.58 1.30 -12.58
C ILE A 76 -4.10 0.94 -12.67
N LEU A 77 -3.23 1.68 -11.99
CA LEU A 77 -1.80 1.40 -11.95
C LEU A 77 -1.50 0.05 -11.29
N LEU A 78 -2.19 -0.26 -10.19
CA LEU A 78 -2.09 -1.54 -9.50
C LEU A 78 -2.44 -2.71 -10.43
N ASN A 79 -3.61 -2.64 -11.09
CA ASN A 79 -4.07 -3.66 -12.03
C ASN A 79 -3.13 -3.79 -13.24
N LEU A 80 -2.59 -2.68 -13.74
CA LEU A 80 -1.66 -2.69 -14.87
C LEU A 80 -0.34 -3.42 -14.51
N ASN A 81 0.23 -3.13 -13.34
CA ASN A 81 1.42 -3.81 -12.85
C ASN A 81 1.19 -5.31 -12.65
N LEU A 82 0.04 -5.67 -12.06
CA LEU A 82 -0.35 -7.06 -11.86
C LEU A 82 -0.54 -7.78 -13.21
N LEU A 83 -1.22 -7.14 -14.16
CA LEU A 83 -1.47 -7.68 -15.50
C LEU A 83 -0.15 -7.96 -16.24
N ILE A 84 0.75 -6.98 -16.28
CA ILE A 84 2.05 -7.12 -16.96
C ILE A 84 2.87 -8.24 -16.31
N PHE A 85 2.92 -8.31 -14.99
CA PHE A 85 3.64 -9.38 -14.30
C PHE A 85 3.04 -10.77 -14.59
N ILE A 86 1.71 -10.90 -14.57
CA ILE A 86 1.05 -12.17 -14.94
C ILE A 86 1.39 -12.56 -16.38
N LEU A 87 1.34 -11.62 -17.32
CA LEU A 87 1.69 -11.89 -18.71
C LEU A 87 3.16 -12.32 -18.87
N MET A 88 4.08 -11.70 -18.14
CA MET A 88 5.48 -12.12 -18.10
C MET A 88 5.61 -13.58 -17.66
N VAL A 89 4.93 -13.96 -16.57
CA VAL A 89 4.97 -15.33 -16.04
C VAL A 89 4.34 -16.33 -17.02
N LEU A 90 3.20 -16.00 -17.62
CA LEU A 90 2.54 -16.85 -18.61
C LEU A 90 3.38 -17.05 -19.88
N LEU A 91 4.19 -16.06 -20.26
CA LEU A 91 5.11 -16.14 -21.39
C LEU A 91 6.50 -16.67 -21.02
N GLY A 92 6.66 -17.27 -19.83
CA GLY A 92 7.84 -18.06 -19.45
C GLY A 92 8.87 -17.34 -18.58
N VAL A 93 8.60 -16.12 -18.10
CA VAL A 93 9.49 -15.44 -17.16
C VAL A 93 9.34 -16.06 -15.77
N ASN A 94 10.46 -16.41 -15.13
CA ASN A 94 10.43 -16.99 -13.78
C ASN A 94 9.91 -15.97 -12.75
N PRO A 95 8.86 -16.28 -11.96
CA PRO A 95 8.24 -15.32 -11.04
C PRO A 95 9.09 -14.97 -9.80
N PHE A 96 10.17 -15.71 -9.52
CA PHE A 96 11.02 -15.50 -8.35
C PHE A 96 12.41 -14.99 -8.73
N ASN A 97 12.93 -15.41 -9.88
CA ASN A 97 14.24 -15.03 -10.38
C ASN A 97 14.23 -14.87 -11.91
N PRO A 98 13.62 -13.79 -12.44
CA PRO A 98 13.67 -13.47 -13.87
C PRO A 98 15.11 -13.30 -14.37
N ASP A 99 15.42 -13.86 -15.53
CA ASP A 99 16.69 -13.60 -16.18
C ASP A 99 16.71 -12.20 -16.84
N GLY A 100 17.91 -11.61 -16.93
CA GLY A 100 18.08 -10.27 -17.48
C GLY A 100 17.70 -10.16 -18.96
N GLU A 101 17.86 -11.22 -19.74
CA GLU A 101 17.54 -11.21 -21.17
C GLU A 101 16.03 -11.11 -21.38
N SER A 102 15.24 -11.92 -20.67
CA SER A 102 13.78 -11.85 -20.64
C SER A 102 13.30 -10.47 -20.22
N LEU A 103 13.88 -9.89 -19.16
CA LEU A 103 13.54 -8.53 -18.73
C LEU A 103 13.81 -7.47 -19.80
N ILE A 104 14.96 -7.55 -20.48
CA ILE A 104 15.30 -6.65 -21.59
C ILE A 104 14.30 -6.84 -22.75
N ARG A 105 13.92 -8.07 -23.10
CA ARG A 105 12.90 -8.32 -24.14
C ARG A 105 11.55 -7.68 -23.79
N TRP A 106 11.18 -7.68 -22.50
CA TRP A 106 9.96 -7.06 -21.99
C TRP A 106 10.02 -5.53 -21.84
N GLY A 107 11.19 -4.91 -22.09
CA GLY A 107 11.32 -3.46 -22.03
C GLY A 107 12.03 -2.91 -20.80
N ALA A 108 12.83 -3.73 -20.11
CA ALA A 108 13.65 -3.24 -19.02
C ALA A 108 14.63 -2.17 -19.51
N ASN A 109 14.94 -1.23 -18.62
CA ASN A 109 15.87 -0.16 -18.90
C ASN A 109 17.30 -0.72 -18.91
N PHE A 110 17.92 -0.75 -20.08
CA PHE A 110 19.27 -1.25 -20.26
C PHE A 110 20.04 -0.27 -21.14
N LYS A 111 21.04 0.40 -20.54
CA LYS A 111 21.71 1.57 -21.11
C LYS A 111 22.10 1.42 -22.58
N PRO A 112 22.82 0.35 -23.02
CA PRO A 112 23.23 0.23 -24.41
C PRO A 112 22.08 0.26 -25.41
N VAL A 113 20.91 -0.31 -25.06
CA VAL A 113 19.76 -0.40 -25.95
C VAL A 113 18.87 0.84 -25.81
N THR A 114 18.64 1.30 -24.57
CA THR A 114 17.84 2.51 -24.33
C THR A 114 18.45 3.74 -25.00
N THR A 115 19.78 3.89 -24.95
CA THR A 115 20.47 5.04 -25.59
C THR A 115 20.69 4.86 -27.09
N ALA A 116 20.53 3.63 -27.62
CA ALA A 116 20.74 3.32 -29.05
C ALA A 116 19.46 3.39 -29.90
N GLY A 117 18.35 3.93 -29.36
CA GLY A 117 17.13 4.17 -30.14
C GLY A 117 15.84 3.65 -29.51
N GLU A 118 15.87 3.09 -28.30
CA GLU A 118 14.70 2.56 -27.61
C GLU A 118 14.32 3.35 -26.33
N PRO A 119 14.03 4.67 -26.43
CA PRO A 119 13.76 5.51 -25.27
C PRO A 119 12.45 5.16 -24.56
N TRP A 120 11.54 4.45 -25.21
CA TRP A 120 10.29 3.94 -24.61
C TRP A 120 10.57 3.04 -23.39
N ARG A 121 11.77 2.45 -23.30
CA ARG A 121 12.25 1.67 -22.14
C ARG A 121 12.29 2.46 -20.84
N LEU A 122 12.45 3.79 -20.91
CA LEU A 122 12.40 4.67 -19.75
C LEU A 122 11.02 4.66 -19.08
N LEU A 123 9.97 4.40 -19.86
CA LEU A 123 8.60 4.33 -19.35
C LEU A 123 8.19 2.89 -19.05
N THR A 124 8.46 1.95 -19.96
CA THR A 124 7.98 0.56 -19.79
C THR A 124 8.61 -0.13 -18.59
N ASN A 125 9.88 0.17 -18.26
CA ASN A 125 10.52 -0.46 -17.10
C ASN A 125 9.80 -0.14 -15.78
N CYS A 126 9.08 0.99 -15.69
CA CYS A 126 8.33 1.37 -14.49
C CYS A 126 7.24 0.35 -14.10
N PHE A 127 6.86 -0.53 -15.04
CA PHE A 127 5.84 -1.56 -14.82
C PHE A 127 6.42 -2.99 -14.74
N LEU A 128 7.72 -3.16 -14.99
CA LEU A 128 8.38 -4.45 -14.94
C LEU A 128 8.90 -4.74 -13.53
N HIS A 129 8.77 -5.98 -13.09
CA HIS A 129 9.16 -6.39 -11.75
C HIS A 129 10.05 -7.63 -11.81
N ILE A 130 11.18 -7.58 -11.07
CA ILE A 130 12.18 -8.65 -11.03
C ILE A 130 11.80 -9.82 -10.09
N GLY A 131 10.50 -10.04 -9.90
CA GLY A 131 9.97 -11.14 -9.09
C GLY A 131 8.79 -10.72 -8.20
N ILE A 132 8.13 -11.73 -7.63
CA ILE A 132 6.88 -11.57 -6.88
C ILE A 132 7.04 -10.71 -5.62
N LEU A 133 8.16 -10.85 -4.89
CA LEU A 133 8.40 -10.05 -3.69
C LEU A 133 8.57 -8.56 -4.03
N HIS A 134 9.31 -8.27 -5.11
CA HIS A 134 9.47 -6.90 -5.61
C HIS A 134 8.12 -6.30 -6.03
N LEU A 135 7.28 -7.09 -6.73
CA LEU A 135 5.92 -6.67 -7.06
C LEU A 135 5.09 -6.36 -5.82
N LEU A 136 5.00 -7.28 -4.85
CA LEU A 136 4.17 -7.09 -3.66
C LEU A 136 4.59 -5.85 -2.85
N MET A 137 5.89 -5.61 -2.69
CA MET A 137 6.39 -4.42 -1.99
C MET A 137 6.03 -3.12 -2.73
N ASN A 138 6.15 -3.11 -4.06
CA ASN A 138 5.78 -1.95 -4.87
C ASN A 138 4.26 -1.73 -4.87
N MET A 139 3.45 -2.78 -4.92
CA MET A 139 1.99 -2.67 -4.85
C MET A 139 1.55 -2.16 -3.47
N TYR A 140 2.18 -2.63 -2.38
CA TYR A 140 1.95 -2.10 -1.04
C TYR A 140 2.27 -0.61 -0.95
N ALA A 141 3.47 -0.21 -1.42
CA ALA A 141 3.87 1.20 -1.43
C ALA A 141 2.95 2.06 -2.30
N LEU A 142 2.56 1.57 -3.48
CA LEU A 142 1.67 2.25 -4.42
C LEU A 142 0.28 2.47 -3.81
N VAL A 143 -0.30 1.47 -3.17
CA VAL A 143 -1.60 1.60 -2.49
C VAL A 143 -1.48 2.57 -1.31
N PHE A 144 -0.47 2.41 -0.46
CA PHE A 144 -0.27 3.29 0.70
C PHE A 144 -0.11 4.76 0.30
N ILE A 145 0.78 5.03 -0.65
CA ILE A 145 1.01 6.39 -1.17
C ILE A 145 -0.21 6.89 -1.94
N GLY A 146 -0.87 6.03 -2.72
CA GLY A 146 -2.01 6.38 -3.56
C GLY A 146 -3.24 6.80 -2.76
N VAL A 147 -3.59 6.06 -1.71
CA VAL A 147 -4.70 6.40 -0.79
C VAL A 147 -4.48 7.77 -0.16
N ILE A 148 -3.23 8.15 0.11
CA ILE A 148 -2.89 9.45 0.68
C ILE A 148 -2.88 10.51 -0.42
N LEU A 149 -2.03 10.37 -1.44
CA LEU A 149 -1.72 11.46 -2.39
C LEU A 149 -2.75 11.66 -3.49
N GLU A 150 -3.46 10.62 -3.95
CA GLU A 150 -4.41 10.78 -5.07
C GLU A 150 -5.57 11.73 -4.72
N PRO A 151 -6.20 11.66 -3.53
CA PRO A 151 -7.21 12.64 -3.12
C PRO A 151 -6.67 14.08 -3.03
N TYR A 152 -5.44 14.27 -2.56
CA TYR A 152 -4.85 15.61 -2.40
C TYR A 152 -4.43 16.24 -3.73
N LEU A 153 -3.84 15.46 -4.63
CA LEU A 153 -3.32 15.95 -5.91
C LEU A 153 -4.40 15.97 -7.02
N GLY A 154 -5.38 15.08 -6.91
CA GLY A 154 -6.31 14.77 -7.99
C GLY A 154 -5.67 13.90 -9.09
N LYS A 155 -6.54 13.31 -9.92
CA LYS A 155 -6.18 12.25 -10.88
C LYS A 155 -5.03 12.62 -11.82
N THR A 156 -5.10 13.79 -12.45
CA THR A 156 -4.14 14.20 -13.50
C THR A 156 -2.75 14.46 -12.94
N ARG A 157 -2.66 15.20 -11.82
CA ARG A 157 -1.39 15.50 -11.16
C ARG A 157 -0.78 14.26 -10.54
N PHE A 158 -1.59 13.36 -9.99
CA PHE A 158 -1.11 12.08 -9.46
C PHE A 158 -0.49 11.20 -10.56
N VAL A 159 -1.15 11.03 -11.72
CA VAL A 159 -0.57 10.31 -12.87
C VAL A 159 0.72 10.98 -13.33
N ALA A 160 0.73 12.30 -13.48
CA ALA A 160 1.91 13.02 -13.93
C ALA A 160 3.08 12.84 -12.95
N ALA A 161 2.82 12.94 -11.63
CA ALA A 161 3.83 12.71 -10.61
C ALA A 161 4.39 11.29 -10.65
N TYR A 162 3.51 10.28 -10.79
CA TYR A 162 3.93 8.88 -10.92
C TYR A 162 4.84 8.66 -12.14
N LEU A 163 4.41 9.14 -13.32
CA LEU A 163 5.17 8.98 -14.56
C LEU A 163 6.49 9.75 -14.55
N LEU A 164 6.49 11.00 -14.07
CA LEU A 164 7.70 11.81 -13.99
C LEU A 164 8.70 11.24 -12.98
N ALA A 165 8.23 10.72 -11.84
CA ALA A 165 9.09 10.05 -10.87
C ALA A 165 9.72 8.79 -11.47
N GLY A 166 8.92 7.95 -12.15
CA GLY A 166 9.39 6.73 -12.80
C GLY A 166 10.41 6.99 -13.92
N VAL A 167 10.11 7.91 -14.83
CA VAL A 167 11.03 8.30 -15.91
C VAL A 167 12.28 8.99 -15.34
N GLY A 168 12.12 9.87 -14.35
CA GLY A 168 13.24 10.53 -13.66
C GLY A 168 14.19 9.53 -13.01
N ALA A 169 13.66 8.54 -12.29
CA ALA A 169 14.44 7.44 -11.73
C ALA A 169 15.16 6.61 -12.81
N SER A 170 14.49 6.38 -13.95
CA SER A 170 15.05 5.63 -15.07
C SER A 170 16.22 6.37 -15.73
N VAL A 171 16.09 7.68 -15.93
CA VAL A 171 17.17 8.53 -16.45
C VAL A 171 18.32 8.61 -15.46
N ALA A 172 18.03 8.79 -14.16
CA ALA A 172 19.05 8.80 -13.12
C ALA A 172 19.82 7.47 -13.06
N SER A 173 19.13 6.34 -13.24
CA SER A 173 19.74 5.01 -13.33
C SER A 173 20.70 4.90 -14.52
N LEU A 174 20.30 5.40 -15.71
CA LEU A 174 21.19 5.43 -16.88
C LEU A 174 22.42 6.31 -16.66
N TRP A 175 22.26 7.43 -15.98
CA TRP A 175 23.37 8.33 -15.66
C TRP A 175 24.34 7.72 -14.65
N TRP A 176 23.82 7.05 -13.62
CA TRP A 176 24.63 6.44 -12.56
C TRP A 176 25.39 5.19 -13.02
N HIS A 177 24.77 4.35 -13.86
CA HIS A 177 25.39 3.14 -14.38
C HIS A 177 26.19 3.44 -15.65
N ASP A 178 27.43 3.91 -15.48
CA ASP A 178 28.38 3.94 -16.59
C ASP A 178 28.94 2.55 -16.87
N MET A 179 28.81 2.12 -18.14
CA MET A 179 29.60 1.02 -18.70
C MET A 179 31.03 1.52 -18.94
N THR A 180 31.68 2.08 -17.90
CA THR A 180 33.09 2.46 -18.01
C THR A 180 33.91 1.18 -18.06
N ILE A 181 34.56 0.91 -19.20
CA ILE A 181 35.68 -0.03 -19.23
C ILE A 181 36.77 0.60 -18.37
N ARG A 182 36.87 0.15 -17.11
CA ARG A 182 38.04 0.44 -16.29
C ARG A 182 39.18 -0.39 -16.83
N LEU A 183 39.98 0.21 -17.72
CA LEU A 183 41.34 -0.24 -17.95
C LEU A 183 42.11 0.06 -16.66
N ASN A 184 42.21 -0.92 -15.77
CA ASN A 184 43.16 -0.85 -14.66
C ASN A 184 44.57 -0.64 -15.25
N ARG A 185 45.22 0.46 -14.87
CA ARG A 185 46.67 0.59 -14.85
C ARG A 185 47.15 0.38 -13.42
#